data_AF-A0A2E7SSV0-F1
#
_entry.id   AF-A0A2E7SSV0-F1
#
_cell.length_a   1.000
_cell.length_b   1.000
_cell.length_c   1.000
_cell.angle_alpha   90.00
_cell.angle_beta   90.00
_cell.angle_gamma   90.00
#
_symmetry.space_group_name_H-M   'P 1'
#
loop_
_entity.id
_entity.type
_entity.pdbx_description
1 polymer ?
#
loop_
_entity_poly.entity_id
_entity_poly.type
_entity_poly.pdbx_seq_one_letter_code
_entity_poly.pdbx_strand_id
1 'polypeptide(L)' 'MDLDPADFTFYTDGFRYGAPPHAGWGLGVARLLMILTGAGNVREVVLFPRDRSRVTP' A
#
# COMPACT_ATOMS: atom_id res chain seq x y z
N MET A 1 -10.02 -17.67 3.57
CA MET A 1 -10.09 -16.56 2.60
C MET A 1 -10.54 -17.19 1.30
N ASP A 2 -11.84 -17.26 1.09
CA ASP A 2 -12.40 -17.68 -0.20
C ASP A 2 -12.40 -16.47 -1.11
N LEU A 3 -11.32 -16.29 -1.87
CA LEU A 3 -11.23 -15.28 -2.92
C LEU A 3 -11.67 -15.92 -4.23
N ASP A 4 -12.60 -15.29 -4.94
CA ASP A 4 -13.02 -15.73 -6.27
C ASP A 4 -12.00 -15.25 -7.33
N PRO A 5 -11.32 -16.14 -8.06
CA PRO A 5 -10.41 -15.75 -9.15
C PRO A 5 -11.07 -14.88 -10.23
N ALA A 6 -12.39 -15.00 -10.43
CA ALA A 6 -13.12 -14.24 -11.44
C ALA A 6 -13.04 -12.72 -11.20
N ASP A 7 -13.00 -12.28 -9.93
CA ASP A 7 -12.92 -10.87 -9.55
C ASP A 7 -11.59 -10.21 -9.96
N PHE A 8 -10.56 -11.01 -10.26
CA PHE A 8 -9.20 -10.54 -10.56
C PHE A 8 -8.81 -10.71 -12.03
N THR A 9 -9.76 -11.07 -12.90
CA THR A 9 -9.51 -11.35 -14.33
C THR A 9 -8.72 -10.22 -15.03
N PHE A 10 -9.06 -8.96 -14.73
CA PHE A 10 -8.36 -7.78 -15.24
C PHE A 10 -6.85 -7.80 -14.96
N TYR A 11 -6.43 -8.27 -13.78
CA TYR A 11 -5.02 -8.36 -13.40
C TYR A 11 -4.38 -9.64 -13.94
N THR A 12 -5.04 -10.79 -13.80
CA THR A 12 -4.45 -12.10 -14.13
C THR A 12 -4.23 -12.30 -15.62
N ASP A 13 -5.05 -11.69 -16.49
CA ASP A 13 -4.95 -11.86 -17.94
C ASP A 13 -3.65 -11.30 -18.51
N GLY A 14 -3.09 -10.26 -17.90
CA GLY A 14 -1.80 -9.69 -18.29
C GLY A 14 -0.63 -10.67 -18.17
N PHE A 15 -0.73 -11.68 -17.29
CA PHE A 15 0.34 -12.66 -17.07
C PHE A 15 0.33 -13.81 -18.08
N ARG A 16 -0.75 -13.97 -18.87
CA ARG A 16 -0.91 -15.11 -19.80
C ARG A 16 0.07 -15.09 -20.98
N TYR A 17 0.63 -13.94 -21.32
CA TYR A 17 1.46 -13.76 -22.52
C TYR A 17 2.97 -13.71 -22.23
N GLY A 18 3.42 -14.40 -21.18
CA GLY A 18 4.85 -14.55 -20.87
C GLY A 18 5.39 -13.48 -19.91
N ALA A 19 4.74 -13.32 -18.76
CA ALA A 19 5.31 -12.49 -17.70
C ALA A 19 6.58 -13.13 -17.12
N PRO A 20 7.71 -12.40 -17.02
CA PRO A 20 8.93 -12.93 -16.42
C PRO A 20 8.75 -13.15 -14.91
N PRO A 21 9.57 -14.03 -14.29
CA PRO A 21 9.66 -14.11 -12.83
C PRO A 21 10.04 -12.75 -12.25
N HIS A 22 9.22 -12.22 -11.35
CA HIS A 22 9.42 -10.91 -10.74
C HIS A 22 9.14 -10.97 -9.24
N ALA A 23 9.80 -10.08 -8.50
CA ALA A 23 9.61 -9.89 -7.07
C ALA A 23 9.73 -8.40 -6.73
N GLY A 24 9.22 -8.00 -5.58
CA GLY A 24 9.27 -6.62 -5.11
C GLY A 24 8.93 -6.52 -3.63
N TRP A 25 9.04 -5.30 -3.11
CA TRP A 25 8.71 -4.98 -1.72
C TRP A 25 8.04 -3.62 -1.67
N GLY A 26 7.20 -3.41 -0.64
CA GLY A 26 6.52 -2.15 -0.37
C GLY A 26 7.03 -1.53 0.92
N LEU A 27 7.30 -0.23 0.90
CA LEU A 27 7.71 0.53 2.08
C LEU A 27 6.77 1.72 2.27
N GLY A 28 6.12 1.78 3.44
CA GLY A 28 5.29 2.91 3.80
C GLY A 28 6.15 4.12 4.16
N VAL A 29 6.21 5.13 3.29
CA VAL A 29 7.02 6.35 3.48
C VAL A 29 6.78 7.00 4.85
N ALA A 30 5.50 7.16 5.25
CA ALA A 30 5.17 7.73 6.55
C ALA A 30 5.72 6.90 7.72
N ARG A 31 5.73 5.56 7.60
CA ARG A 31 6.29 4.69 8.65
C ARG A 31 7.83 4.69 8.64
N LEU A 32 8.45 4.79 7.47
CA LEU A 32 9.89 5.02 7.38
C LEU A 32 10.26 6.32 8.10
N LEU A 33 9.51 7.40 7.86
CA LEU A 33 9.75 8.68 8.53
C LEU A 33 9.60 8.59 10.05
N MET A 34 8.58 7.88 10.57
CA MET A 34 8.47 7.67 12.02
C MET A 34 9.73 7.03 12.62
N ILE A 35 10.32 6.05 11.94
CA ILE A 35 11.56 5.40 12.40
C ILE A 35 12.73 6.39 12.35
N LEU A 36 12.84 7.15 11.27
CA LEU A 36 13.92 8.12 11.08
C LEU A 36 13.85 9.32 12.05
N THR A 37 12.64 9.76 12.41
CA THR A 37 12.42 10.92 13.28
C THR A 37 12.18 10.56 14.75
N GLY A 38 11.93 9.28 15.05
CA GLY A 38 11.52 8.84 16.38
C GLY A 38 10.08 9.23 16.76
N ALA A 39 9.25 9.64 15.80
CA ALA A 39 7.87 10.04 16.06
C ALA A 39 7.01 8.86 16.56
N GLY A 40 6.26 9.10 17.64
CA GLY A 40 5.39 8.08 18.26
C GLY A 40 4.09 7.84 17.48
N ASN A 41 3.70 8.77 16.61
CA ASN A 41 2.48 8.68 15.81
C ASN A 41 2.72 9.04 14.34
N VAL A 42 2.14 8.26 13.42
CA VAL A 42 2.24 8.49 11.97
C VAL A 42 1.66 9.85 11.55
N ARG A 43 0.71 10.39 12.33
CA ARG A 43 0.11 11.70 12.06
C ARG A 43 1.09 12.86 12.23
N GLU A 44 2.17 12.67 12.98
CA GLU A 44 3.20 13.70 13.21
C GLU A 44 4.14 13.86 12.00
N VAL A 45 4.20 12.85 11.12
CA VAL A 45 5.09 12.82 9.95
C VAL A 45 4.34 12.94 8.62
N VAL A 46 3.03 13.20 8.67
CA VAL A 46 2.16 13.39 7.50
C VAL A 46 1.46 14.73 7.60
N LEU A 47 1.61 15.59 6.58
CA LEU A 47 1.10 16.96 6.59
C LEU A 47 -0.43 17.03 6.76
N PHE A 48 -1.17 16.21 6.02
CA PHE A 48 -2.63 16.11 6.11
C PHE A 48 -3.00 14.66 6.44
N PRO A 49 -2.98 14.27 7.73
CA PRO A 49 -3.23 12.89 8.11
C PRO A 49 -4.68 12.51 7.80
N ARG A 50 -4.86 11.35 7.17
CA ARG A 50 -6.16 10.76 6.84
C ARG A 50 -6.42 9.52 7.68
N ASP A 51 -7.63 9.43 8.21
CA ASP A 51 -8.13 8.27 8.93
C ASP A 51 -9.64 8.10 8.68
N ARG A 52 -10.25 7.06 9.27
CA ARG A 52 -11.69 6.79 9.11
C ARG A 52 -12.60 7.95 9.54
N SER A 53 -12.13 8.80 10.47
CA SER A 53 -12.87 9.93 11.04
C SER A 53 -12.44 11.30 10.49
N ARG A 54 -11.27 11.39 9.83
CA ARG A 54 -10.67 12.65 9.37
C ARG A 54 -10.43 12.62 7.86
N VAL A 55 -11.24 13.40 7.15
CA VAL A 55 -11.20 13.56 5.69
C VAL A 55 -11.03 15.01 5.23
N THR A 56 -10.81 15.94 6.17
CA THR A 56 -10.56 17.35 5.89
C THR A 56 -9.46 17.91 6.81
N PRO A 57 -8.60 18.81 6.31
CA PRO A 57 -8.22 18.94 4.90
C PRO A 57 -7.62 17.65 4.32
#